data_AF-A0A2V5QML6-F1
#
_entry.id   AF-A0A2V5QML6-F1
#
_cell.length_a   1.000
_cell.length_b   1.000
_cell.length_c   1.000
_cell.angle_alpha   90.00
_cell.angle_beta   90.00
_cell.angle_gamma   90.00
#
_symmetry.space_group_name_H-M   'P 1'
#
loop_
_entity.id
_entity.type
_entity.pdbx_description
1 polymer ?
#
loop_
_entity_poly.entity_id
_entity_poly.type
_entity_poly.pdbx_seq_one_letter_code
_entity_poly.pdbx_strand_id
1 'polypeptide(L)'
;MSMSLLTATLAWSQPLPGSLDVHWNEGAPDCSATPQDVLQVHAYEPQTFILRQSPCANFEANFLYLLVGSDKALLIDTGAVADPKEMPLAKTILELLPDKEHKKLPLLVAHTHRHLDHRAGDPQFASLPSVQIVPIDLEGVRAFFGFTNWPNGIAHLDLGGRTVDVFGRFSAAGPIAD
;
A
#
# COMPACT_ATOMS: atom_id res chain seq x y z
N MET A 1 16.97 -41.10 22.44
CA MET A 1 15.92 -40.38 21.70
C MET A 1 15.93 -38.94 22.18
N SER A 2 16.53 -38.03 21.42
CA SER A 2 16.54 -36.60 21.75
C SER A 2 15.39 -35.95 21.00
N MET A 3 14.41 -35.43 21.74
CA MET A 3 13.25 -34.75 21.18
C MET A 3 13.64 -33.29 20.97
N SER A 4 14.09 -32.96 19.76
CA SER A 4 14.27 -31.56 19.37
C SER A 4 12.90 -30.90 19.29
N LEU A 5 12.63 -30.00 20.24
CA LEU A 5 11.52 -29.07 20.16
C LEU A 5 11.76 -28.15 18.95
N LEU A 6 10.98 -28.34 17.88
CA LEU A 6 10.79 -27.31 16.87
C LEU A 6 10.04 -26.16 17.55
N THR A 7 10.76 -25.11 17.94
CA THR A 7 10.15 -23.79 18.11
C THR A 7 9.59 -23.38 16.77
N ALA A 8 8.28 -23.56 16.58
CA ALA A 8 7.58 -22.95 15.47
C ALA A 8 7.85 -21.45 15.52
N THR A 9 8.44 -20.91 14.46
CA THR A 9 8.61 -19.47 14.24
C THR A 9 7.25 -18.84 13.94
N LEU A 10 6.36 -18.86 14.93
CA LEU A 10 5.11 -18.11 14.95
C LEU A 10 5.44 -16.70 15.43
N ALA A 11 5.88 -15.79 14.54
CA ALA A 11 5.76 -14.33 14.76
C ALA A 11 6.18 -13.45 13.56
N TRP A 12 6.40 -13.98 12.35
CA TRP A 12 6.71 -13.14 11.17
C TRP A 12 5.49 -12.40 10.61
N SER A 13 4.51 -12.04 11.44
CA SER A 13 3.26 -11.46 10.93
C SER A 13 2.48 -10.64 11.95
N GLN A 14 2.96 -10.54 13.19
CA GLN A 14 2.34 -9.68 14.19
C GLN A 14 2.91 -8.26 14.07
N PRO A 15 2.08 -7.20 14.14
CA PRO A 15 2.57 -5.84 14.11
C PRO A 15 3.55 -5.58 15.25
N LEU A 16 4.74 -5.07 14.91
CA LEU A 16 5.74 -4.64 15.88
C LEU A 16 5.72 -3.11 16.00
N PRO A 17 6.05 -2.56 17.19
CA PRO A 17 6.40 -1.15 17.29
C PRO A 17 7.57 -0.85 16.35
N GLY A 18 7.37 0.15 15.50
CA GLY A 18 8.37 0.65 14.57
C GLY A 18 8.97 1.96 15.03
N SER A 19 9.77 2.58 14.16
CA SER A 19 10.29 3.93 14.37
C SER A 19 9.57 4.92 13.45
N LEU A 20 9.28 6.11 13.96
CA LEU A 20 8.91 7.29 13.17
C LEU A 20 9.97 8.39 13.27
N ASP A 21 11.20 8.02 13.63
CA ASP A 21 12.37 8.89 13.53
C ASP A 21 12.79 9.06 12.07
N VAL A 22 12.00 9.85 11.34
CA VAL A 22 12.18 10.14 9.92
C VAL A 22 11.82 11.59 9.68
N HIS A 23 12.64 12.25 8.88
CA HIS A 23 12.33 13.58 8.35
C HIS A 23 11.67 13.39 6.98
N TRP A 24 10.40 13.75 6.87
CA TRP A 24 9.66 13.61 5.61
C TRP A 24 10.08 14.68 4.62
N ASN A 25 10.07 14.32 3.34
CA ASN A 25 10.29 15.27 2.26
C ASN A 25 9.14 16.30 2.21
N GLU A 26 9.46 17.54 2.55
CA GLU A 26 8.56 18.70 2.55
C GLU A 26 8.52 19.43 1.20
N GLY A 27 9.29 18.97 0.21
CA GLY A 27 9.46 19.62 -1.08
C GLY A 27 10.48 20.76 -1.03
N ALA A 28 10.40 21.65 -2.01
CA ALA A 28 11.21 22.85 -2.07
C ALA A 28 10.39 24.02 -2.66
N PRO A 29 10.70 25.29 -2.32
CA PRO A 29 10.07 26.44 -2.95
C PRO A 29 10.30 26.49 -4.47
N ASP A 30 11.48 26.03 -4.91
CA ASP A 30 11.83 25.82 -6.31
C ASP A 30 12.41 24.41 -6.49
N CYS A 31 11.55 23.50 -6.92
CA CYS A 31 11.89 22.10 -7.17
C CYS A 31 12.85 21.90 -8.36
N SER A 32 12.95 22.88 -9.26
CA SER A 32 13.91 22.80 -10.38
C SER A 32 15.30 23.18 -9.90
N ALA A 33 15.41 24.18 -9.04
CA ALA A 33 16.68 24.60 -8.44
C ALA A 33 17.17 23.64 -7.34
N THR A 34 16.24 23.00 -6.63
CA THR A 34 16.56 22.04 -5.55
C THR A 34 15.78 20.73 -5.76
N PRO A 35 16.23 19.87 -6.70
CA PRO A 35 15.58 18.60 -6.96
C PRO A 35 15.47 17.75 -5.70
N GLN A 36 14.32 17.10 -5.53
CA GLN A 36 14.03 16.21 -4.42
C GLN A 36 13.85 14.78 -4.94
N ASP A 37 14.14 13.79 -4.09
CA ASP A 37 13.78 12.41 -4.40
C ASP A 37 12.26 12.31 -4.60
N VAL A 38 11.85 11.71 -5.72
CA VAL A 38 10.43 11.65 -6.14
C VAL A 38 9.57 10.76 -5.24
N LEU A 39 10.19 9.76 -4.60
CA LEU A 39 9.56 8.82 -3.69
C LEU A 39 10.52 8.49 -2.55
N GLN A 40 10.19 8.93 -1.34
CA GLN A 40 10.94 8.59 -0.13
C GLN A 40 10.36 7.31 0.48
N VAL A 41 11.21 6.35 0.83
CA VAL A 41 10.79 5.10 1.48
C VAL A 41 11.29 5.07 2.92
N HIS A 42 10.41 4.77 3.86
CA HIS A 42 10.72 4.58 5.27
C HIS A 42 10.23 3.21 5.73
N ALA A 43 11.14 2.39 6.26
CA ALA A 43 10.76 1.15 6.94
C ALA A 43 10.35 1.48 8.38
N TYR A 44 9.05 1.50 8.67
CA TYR A 44 8.55 1.69 10.03
C TYR A 44 8.97 0.49 10.90
N GLU A 45 8.73 -0.71 10.39
CA GLU A 45 9.25 -1.99 10.91
C GLU A 45 9.48 -2.96 9.73
N PRO A 46 10.15 -4.12 9.90
CA PRO A 46 10.54 -5.00 8.78
C PRO A 46 9.43 -5.42 7.80
N GLN A 47 8.16 -5.35 8.19
CA GLN A 47 7.00 -5.73 7.38
C GLN A 47 6.06 -4.57 7.06
N THR A 48 6.41 -3.33 7.39
CA THR A 48 5.59 -2.15 7.16
C THR A 48 6.46 -1.02 6.65
N PHE A 49 6.16 -0.59 5.42
CA PHE A 49 6.83 0.54 4.80
C PHE A 49 5.84 1.67 4.61
N ILE A 50 6.32 2.88 4.84
CA ILE A 50 5.63 4.13 4.57
C ILE A 50 6.40 4.80 3.45
N LEU A 51 5.73 5.10 2.35
CA LEU A 51 6.30 5.81 1.22
C LEU A 51 5.69 7.20 1.15
N ARG A 52 6.50 8.21 0.85
CA ARG A 52 6.07 9.60 0.67
C ARG A 52 6.37 10.02 -0.76
N GLN A 53 5.31 10.29 -1.53
CA GLN A 53 5.44 10.97 -2.82
C GLN A 53 5.90 12.41 -2.57
N SER A 54 6.94 12.83 -3.28
CA SER A 54 7.51 14.15 -3.15
C SER A 54 6.48 15.25 -3.46
N PRO A 55 6.37 16.31 -2.65
CA PRO A 55 5.60 17.50 -3.02
C PRO A 55 6.09 18.16 -4.31
N CYS A 56 7.35 17.95 -4.68
CA CYS A 56 7.91 18.39 -5.96
C CYS A 56 7.45 17.56 -7.16
N ALA A 57 6.99 16.33 -6.94
CA ALA A 57 6.41 15.50 -8.01
C ALA A 57 4.91 15.80 -8.20
N ASN A 58 4.17 16.01 -7.10
CA ASN A 58 2.77 16.42 -7.14
C ASN A 58 2.36 17.04 -5.80
N PHE A 59 1.54 18.09 -5.82
CA PHE A 59 1.12 18.85 -4.64
C PHE A 59 0.36 18.02 -3.59
N GLU A 60 -0.34 16.96 -4.00
CA GLU A 60 -1.06 16.06 -3.09
C GLU A 60 -0.11 15.37 -2.12
N ALA A 61 1.12 15.12 -2.59
CA ALA A 61 2.21 14.54 -1.83
C ALA A 61 1.74 13.33 -1.01
N ASN A 62 1.18 12.32 -1.66
CA ASN A 62 0.52 11.23 -0.95
C ASN A 62 1.47 10.44 -0.05
N PHE A 63 0.95 9.96 1.08
CA PHE A 63 1.56 8.85 1.83
C PHE A 63 0.95 7.54 1.34
N LEU A 64 1.80 6.59 0.98
CA LEU A 64 1.43 5.24 0.56
C LEU A 64 1.94 4.25 1.60
N TYR A 65 1.25 3.13 1.76
CA TYR A 65 1.63 2.12 2.77
C TYR A 65 1.76 0.75 2.15
N LEU A 66 2.87 0.07 2.42
CA LEU A 66 3.07 -1.32 2.07
C LEU A 66 3.06 -2.18 3.34
N LEU A 67 2.06 -3.05 3.45
CA LEU A 67 1.91 -3.98 4.56
C LEU A 67 2.22 -5.39 4.06
N VAL A 68 3.23 -6.04 4.64
CA VAL A 68 3.69 -7.36 4.22
C VAL A 68 3.20 -8.41 5.22
N GLY A 69 2.55 -9.46 4.73
CA GLY A 69 2.29 -10.69 5.48
C GLY A 69 3.05 -11.87 4.89
N SER A 70 2.81 -13.09 5.38
CA SER A 70 3.54 -14.29 4.91
C SER A 70 3.07 -14.83 3.56
N ASP A 71 1.84 -14.50 3.15
CA ASP A 71 1.19 -15.07 1.96
C ASP A 71 0.96 -14.05 0.86
N LYS A 72 0.71 -12.79 1.23
CA LYS A 72 0.60 -11.66 0.31
C LYS A 72 0.99 -10.34 1.00
N ALA A 73 1.25 -9.32 0.20
CA ALA A 73 1.37 -7.94 0.65
C ALA A 73 0.18 -7.10 0.20
N LEU A 74 -0.07 -6.00 0.91
CA LEU A 74 -1.06 -4.98 0.58
C LEU A 74 -0.34 -3.64 0.35
N LEU A 75 -0.47 -3.08 -0.84
CA LEU A 75 -0.20 -1.67 -1.10
C LEU A 75 -1.49 -0.87 -0.97
N ILE A 76 -1.45 0.17 -0.14
CA ILE A 76 -2.54 1.11 0.08
C ILE A 76 -2.19 2.41 -0.66
N ASP A 77 -3.01 2.72 -1.66
CA ASP A 77 -2.87 3.81 -2.63
C ASP A 77 -1.64 3.68 -3.56
N THR A 78 -1.75 4.29 -4.76
CA THR A 78 -0.67 4.32 -5.77
C THR A 78 -0.23 5.74 -6.14
N GLY A 79 -0.69 6.74 -5.38
CA GLY A 79 -0.30 8.14 -5.54
C GLY A 79 -0.89 8.81 -6.77
N ALA A 80 -0.40 10.02 -7.04
CA ALA A 80 -0.95 10.97 -8.01
C ALA A 80 -0.14 11.04 -9.32
N VAL A 81 0.93 10.26 -9.45
CA VAL A 81 1.83 10.27 -10.60
C VAL A 81 1.78 8.94 -11.34
N ALA A 82 1.35 8.96 -12.60
CA ALA A 82 1.20 7.76 -13.42
C ALA A 82 2.51 7.29 -14.06
N ASP A 83 3.34 8.22 -14.54
CA ASP A 83 4.54 7.89 -15.31
C ASP A 83 5.62 7.25 -14.43
N PRO A 84 6.04 5.99 -14.69
CA PRO A 84 7.10 5.33 -13.93
C PRO A 84 8.47 6.00 -14.07
N LYS A 85 8.67 6.89 -15.04
CA LYS A 85 9.89 7.71 -15.16
C LYS A 85 9.90 8.87 -14.18
N GLU A 86 8.73 9.41 -13.84
CA GLU A 86 8.56 10.51 -12.90
C GLU A 86 8.41 9.99 -11.46
N MET A 87 7.71 8.87 -11.27
CA MET A 87 7.60 8.19 -9.99
C MET A 87 7.63 6.65 -10.20
N PRO A 88 8.78 5.97 -9.99
CA PRO A 88 8.95 4.55 -10.25
C PRO A 88 8.36 3.66 -9.13
N LEU A 89 7.07 3.83 -8.84
CA LEU A 89 6.41 3.19 -7.71
C LEU A 89 6.40 1.66 -7.83
N ALA A 90 5.96 1.09 -8.97
CA ALA A 90 5.88 -0.36 -9.09
C ALA A 90 7.24 -1.05 -8.94
N LYS A 91 8.30 -0.47 -9.52
CA LYS A 91 9.67 -0.96 -9.33
C LYS A 91 10.07 -0.95 -7.85
N THR A 92 9.85 0.19 -7.18
CA THR A 92 10.18 0.35 -5.75
C THR A 92 9.45 -0.67 -4.89
N ILE A 93 8.15 -0.86 -5.12
CA ILE A 93 7.36 -1.85 -4.36
C ILE A 93 7.87 -3.27 -4.60
N LEU A 94 8.15 -3.66 -5.85
CA LEU A 94 8.68 -5.00 -6.14
C LEU A 94 10.05 -5.27 -5.51
N GLU A 95 10.89 -4.24 -5.37
CA GLU A 95 12.19 -4.35 -4.67
C GLU A 95 12.02 -4.53 -3.16
N LEU A 96 10.99 -3.94 -2.56
CA LEU A 96 10.66 -4.09 -1.14
C LEU A 96 9.98 -5.43 -0.82
N LEU A 97 9.32 -6.05 -1.80
CA LEU A 97 8.63 -7.32 -1.59
C LEU A 97 9.63 -8.47 -1.36
N PRO A 98 9.43 -9.30 -0.31
CA PRO A 98 10.25 -10.47 -0.10
C PRO A 98 10.02 -11.51 -1.20
N ASP A 99 11.03 -12.36 -1.39
CA ASP A 99 10.89 -13.54 -2.24
C ASP A 99 10.34 -14.71 -1.43
N LYS A 100 9.40 -15.45 -2.02
CA LYS A 100 8.88 -16.73 -1.53
C LYS A 100 8.96 -17.74 -2.67
N GLU A 101 9.70 -18.83 -2.46
CA GLU A 101 9.90 -19.89 -3.46
C GLU A 101 10.38 -19.37 -4.83
N HIS A 102 11.40 -18.48 -4.81
CA HIS A 102 11.98 -17.85 -6.01
C HIS A 102 11.02 -16.95 -6.81
N LYS A 103 9.91 -16.53 -6.20
CA LYS A 103 8.97 -15.57 -6.78
C LYS A 103 8.74 -14.43 -5.81
N LYS A 104 8.42 -13.24 -6.33
CA LYS A 104 7.97 -12.13 -5.50
C LYS A 104 6.65 -12.50 -4.82
N LEU A 105 6.51 -12.12 -3.56
CA LEU A 105 5.26 -12.30 -2.81
C LEU A 105 4.10 -11.65 -3.58
N PRO A 106 2.92 -12.30 -3.70
CA PRO A 106 1.77 -11.70 -4.35
C PRO A 106 1.40 -10.35 -3.74
N LEU A 107 1.07 -9.37 -4.58
CA LEU A 107 0.70 -8.03 -4.16
C LEU A 107 -0.78 -7.76 -4.45
N LEU A 108 -1.49 -7.30 -3.43
CA LEU A 108 -2.80 -6.68 -3.57
C LEU A 108 -2.63 -5.16 -3.51
N VAL A 109 -3.25 -4.43 -4.44
CA VAL A 109 -3.32 -2.97 -4.45
C VAL A 109 -4.76 -2.57 -4.13
N ALA A 110 -4.95 -1.77 -3.08
CA ALA A 110 -6.25 -1.22 -2.72
C ALA A 110 -6.14 0.28 -2.51
N HIS A 111 -7.26 0.98 -2.67
CA HIS A 111 -7.32 2.44 -2.57
C HIS A 111 -8.19 2.86 -1.40
N THR A 112 -7.77 3.90 -0.69
CA THR A 112 -8.54 4.49 0.40
C THR A 112 -9.85 5.10 -0.10
N HIS A 113 -9.84 5.65 -1.32
CA HIS A 113 -11.03 6.12 -2.04
C HIS A 113 -10.78 6.33 -3.53
N ARG A 114 -11.82 6.78 -4.26
CA ARG A 114 -11.85 6.80 -5.73
C ARG A 114 -11.16 7.98 -6.41
N HIS A 115 -10.61 8.98 -5.70
CA HIS A 115 -10.01 10.14 -6.36
C HIS A 115 -8.70 9.74 -7.07
N LEU A 116 -8.27 10.55 -8.04
CA LEU A 116 -7.18 10.17 -8.96
C LEU A 116 -5.82 10.17 -8.30
N ASP A 117 -5.62 11.07 -7.35
CA ASP A 117 -4.43 11.17 -6.51
C ASP A 117 -4.15 9.94 -5.64
N HIS A 118 -5.10 9.01 -5.51
CA HIS A 118 -4.93 7.75 -4.79
C HIS A 118 -4.67 6.54 -5.70
N ARG A 119 -4.85 6.69 -7.01
CA ARG A 119 -4.84 5.56 -7.96
C ARG A 119 -4.12 5.83 -9.29
N ALA A 120 -3.50 7.01 -9.45
CA ALA A 120 -2.90 7.39 -10.73
C ALA A 120 -1.74 6.46 -11.12
N GLY A 121 -1.07 5.84 -10.14
CA GLY A 121 0.02 4.89 -10.36
C GLY A 121 -0.43 3.49 -10.80
N ASP A 122 -1.74 3.17 -10.82
CA ASP A 122 -2.26 1.84 -11.17
C ASP A 122 -1.75 1.27 -12.50
N PRO A 123 -1.58 2.06 -13.59
CA PRO A 123 -1.05 1.55 -14.85
C PRO A 123 0.35 0.94 -14.73
N GLN A 124 1.14 1.31 -13.71
CA GLN A 124 2.45 0.71 -13.46
C GLN A 124 2.35 -0.75 -13.00
N PHE A 125 1.19 -1.17 -12.47
CA PHE A 125 0.95 -2.48 -11.90
C PHE A 125 0.11 -3.40 -12.78
N ALA A 126 -0.74 -2.86 -13.65
CA ALA A 126 -1.80 -3.59 -14.34
C ALA A 126 -1.33 -4.78 -15.20
N SER A 127 -0.09 -4.77 -15.67
CA SER A 127 0.48 -5.86 -16.48
C SER A 127 1.35 -6.86 -15.69
N LEU A 128 1.45 -6.71 -14.36
CA LEU A 128 2.31 -7.54 -13.53
C LEU A 128 1.57 -8.83 -13.10
N PRO A 129 2.13 -10.03 -13.36
CA PRO A 129 1.39 -11.31 -13.25
C PRO A 129 1.06 -11.76 -11.81
N SER A 130 1.62 -11.11 -10.80
CA SER A 130 1.36 -11.41 -9.37
C SER A 130 0.81 -10.21 -8.61
N VAL A 131 0.21 -9.27 -9.35
CA VAL A 131 -0.45 -8.10 -8.79
C VAL A 131 -1.94 -8.16 -9.10
N GLN A 132 -2.75 -7.90 -8.07
CA GLN A 132 -4.18 -7.71 -8.21
C GLN A 132 -4.54 -6.31 -7.74
N ILE A 133 -5.30 -5.56 -8.52
CA ILE A 133 -5.84 -4.26 -8.13
C ILE A 133 -7.31 -4.44 -7.75
N VAL A 134 -7.70 -3.98 -6.57
CA VAL A 134 -9.08 -4.01 -6.09
C VAL A 134 -9.94 -3.05 -6.92
N PRO A 135 -11.15 -3.45 -7.35
CA PRO A 135 -12.07 -2.52 -8.01
C PRO A 135 -12.33 -1.26 -7.16
N ILE A 136 -12.51 -0.12 -7.82
CA ILE A 136 -12.64 1.19 -7.15
C ILE A 136 -14.09 1.66 -6.95
N ASP A 137 -15.04 1.03 -7.64
CA ASP A 137 -16.46 1.33 -7.47
C ASP A 137 -17.03 0.62 -6.23
N LEU A 138 -18.11 1.17 -5.68
CA LEU A 138 -18.68 0.68 -4.42
C LEU A 138 -19.11 -0.79 -4.48
N GLU A 139 -19.67 -1.23 -5.61
CA GLU A 139 -20.10 -2.62 -5.78
C GLU A 139 -18.89 -3.55 -5.78
N GLY A 140 -17.87 -3.21 -6.57
CA GLY A 140 -16.63 -3.97 -6.66
C GLY A 140 -15.85 -4.03 -5.35
N VAL A 141 -15.72 -2.93 -4.60
CA VAL A 141 -15.09 -2.91 -3.27
C VAL A 141 -15.85 -3.83 -2.31
N ARG A 142 -17.19 -3.70 -2.26
CA ARG A 142 -18.04 -4.51 -1.37
C ARG A 142 -17.94 -5.99 -1.69
N ALA A 143 -17.99 -6.34 -2.97
CA ALA A 143 -17.88 -7.71 -3.44
C ALA A 143 -16.49 -8.29 -3.15
N PHE A 144 -15.42 -7.52 -3.42
CA PHE A 144 -14.04 -7.97 -3.23
C PHE A 144 -13.74 -8.29 -1.76
N PHE A 145 -14.08 -7.39 -0.85
CA PHE A 145 -13.83 -7.57 0.58
C PHE A 145 -14.91 -8.42 1.28
N GLY A 146 -15.99 -8.79 0.59
CA GLY A 146 -17.06 -9.62 1.15
C GLY A 146 -17.89 -8.91 2.24
N PHE A 147 -18.11 -7.60 2.10
CA PHE A 147 -18.92 -6.85 3.07
C PHE A 147 -20.38 -7.31 3.07
N THR A 148 -20.83 -7.88 4.19
CA THR A 148 -22.21 -8.35 4.40
C THR A 148 -23.11 -7.31 5.06
N ASN A 149 -22.53 -6.36 5.79
CA ASN A 149 -23.23 -5.29 6.50
C ASN A 149 -22.59 -3.94 6.18
N TRP A 150 -22.94 -3.29 5.07
CA TRP A 150 -22.36 -1.99 4.72
C TRP A 150 -23.25 -0.83 5.21
N PRO A 151 -22.70 0.28 5.75
CA PRO A 151 -21.28 0.58 6.00
C PRO A 151 -20.79 0.14 7.39
N ASN A 152 -21.65 -0.47 8.22
CA ASN A 152 -21.36 -0.66 9.65
C ASN A 152 -20.50 -1.89 9.97
N GLY A 153 -20.26 -2.74 8.98
CA GLY A 153 -19.53 -3.97 9.08
C GLY A 153 -18.04 -3.76 8.85
N ILE A 154 -17.28 -4.73 9.33
CA ILE A 154 -15.84 -4.82 9.18
C ILE A 154 -15.58 -6.03 8.29
N ALA A 155 -14.79 -5.84 7.24
CA ALA A 155 -14.23 -6.94 6.47
C ALA A 155 -12.82 -7.23 6.97
N HIS A 156 -12.37 -8.47 6.85
CA HIS A 156 -11.05 -8.89 7.30
C HIS A 156 -10.24 -9.38 6.11
N LEU A 157 -9.08 -8.77 5.88
CA LEU A 157 -8.12 -9.18 4.87
C LEU A 157 -6.92 -9.84 5.54
N ASP A 158 -6.78 -11.16 5.38
CA ASP A 158 -5.61 -11.89 5.88
C ASP A 158 -4.46 -11.86 4.88
N LEU A 159 -3.31 -11.31 5.27
CA LEU A 159 -2.09 -11.25 4.47
C LEU A 159 -1.15 -12.45 4.69
N GLY A 160 -1.56 -13.42 5.50
CA GLY A 160 -0.73 -14.54 5.96
C GLY A 160 -0.21 -14.25 7.36
N GLY A 161 -1.04 -14.52 8.36
CA GLY A 161 -0.75 -14.30 9.78
C GLY A 161 -0.84 -12.83 10.23
N ARG A 162 -1.19 -11.91 9.31
CA ARG A 162 -1.41 -10.48 9.54
C ARG A 162 -2.78 -10.10 9.00
N THR A 163 -3.73 -9.83 9.88
CA THR A 163 -5.08 -9.39 9.49
C THR A 163 -5.15 -7.88 9.42
N VAL A 164 -5.68 -7.36 8.31
CA VAL A 164 -6.06 -5.96 8.14
C VAL A 164 -7.57 -5.85 8.23
N ASP A 165 -8.05 -5.07 9.18
CA ASP A 165 -9.47 -4.73 9.30
C ASP A 165 -9.81 -3.61 8.32
N VAL A 166 -10.77 -3.86 7.44
CA VAL A 166 -11.25 -2.94 6.42
C VAL A 166 -12.61 -2.41 6.83
N PHE A 167 -12.70 -1.09 6.95
CA PHE A 167 -13.92 -0.40 7.36
C PHE A 167 -14.51 0.34 6.16
N GLY A 168 -15.80 0.13 5.91
CA GLY A 168 -16.57 0.93 4.97
C GLY A 168 -17.09 2.19 5.63
N ARG A 169 -17.05 3.34 4.96
CA ARG A 169 -17.83 4.51 5.37
C ARG A 169 -18.47 5.17 4.15
N PHE A 170 -19.64 5.75 4.35
CA PHE A 170 -20.15 6.75 3.41
C PHE A 170 -19.25 7.98 3.50
N SER A 171 -18.77 8.47 2.36
CA SER A 171 -18.44 9.89 2.26
C SER A 171 -19.78 10.62 2.20
N ALA A 172 -20.09 11.42 3.22
CA ALA A 172 -21.26 12.30 3.24
C ALA A 172 -21.09 13.51 2.30
N ALA A 173 -20.33 13.38 1.21
CA ALA A 173 -20.36 14.34 0.13
C ALA A 173 -21.60 14.01 -0.72
N GLY A 174 -22.60 14.90 -0.68
CA GLY A 174 -23.64 14.95 -1.71
C GLY A 174 -23.03 15.06 -3.11
N PRO A 175 -23.84 15.00 -4.18
CA PRO A 175 -23.33 15.08 -5.54
C PRO A 175 -22.49 16.36 -5.69
N ILE A 176 -21.18 16.18 -5.97
CA ILE A 176 -20.34 17.26 -6.48
C ILE A 176 -20.81 17.43 -7.92
N ALA A 177 -21.46 18.56 -8.19
CA ALA A 177 -21.83 18.98 -9.53
C ALA A 177 -20.55 19.08 -10.39
N ASP A 178 -20.70 18.65 -11.65
CA ASP A 178 -19.65 18.62 -12.68
C ASP A 178 -18.88 19.93 -12.84
#